data_AF-A0A7V8RE94-F1
#
_entry.id   AF-A0A7V8RE94-F1
#
_cell.length_a   1.000
_cell.length_b   1.000
_cell.length_c   1.000
_cell.angle_alpha   90.00
_cell.angle_beta   90.00
_cell.angle_gamma   90.00
#
_symmetry.space_group_name_H-M   'P 1'
#
loop_
_entity.id
_entity.type
_entity.pdbx_description
1 polymer ?
#
loop_
_entity_poly.entity_id
_entity_poly.type
_entity_poly.pdbx_seq_one_letter_code
_entity_poly.pdbx_strand_id
1 'polypeptide(L)' 'MILGLFESAEQRSKDARDLDNMFKRYGDDILNVLQARADDTKLRDRDRKHWARLLRKAKSRFG' A
#
# COMPACT_ATOMS: atom_id res chain seq x y z
N MET A 1 16.19 9.86 9.28
CA MET A 1 15.33 9.93 10.48
C MET A 1 14.86 8.52 10.81
N ILE A 2 15.19 8.06 12.01
CA ILE A 2 14.93 6.73 12.54
C ILE A 2 13.47 6.71 13.05
N LEU A 3 12.54 6.20 12.25
CA LEU A 3 11.14 5.90 12.65
C LEU A 3 10.82 4.40 12.45
N GLY A 4 11.84 3.54 12.45
CA GLY A 4 11.66 2.13 12.79
C GLY A 4 11.63 2.08 14.32
N LEU A 5 10.56 1.61 14.97
CA LEU A 5 10.39 0.17 15.17
C LEU A 5 8.91 -0.25 15.32
N PHE A 6 7.94 0.66 15.30
CA PHE A 6 6.53 0.31 15.46
C PHE A 6 5.63 1.19 14.58
N GLU A 7 5.05 0.57 13.55
CA GLU A 7 3.87 1.14 12.91
C GLU A 7 2.72 1.18 13.93
N SER A 8 2.13 2.35 14.14
CA SER A 8 1.02 2.50 15.08
C SER A 8 -0.12 1.55 14.71
N ALA A 9 -0.84 1.04 15.72
CA ALA A 9 -2.01 0.18 15.49
C ALA A 9 -3.04 0.87 14.58
N GLU A 10 -3.16 2.19 14.70
CA GLU A 10 -4.00 3.03 13.85
C GLU A 10 -3.56 3.01 12.38
N GLN A 11 -2.25 3.17 12.10
CA GLN A 11 -1.75 3.14 10.72
C GLN A 11 -1.94 1.75 10.09
N ARG A 12 -1.76 0.67 10.87
CA ARG A 12 -2.07 -0.70 10.42
C ARG A 12 -3.55 -0.87 10.08
N SER A 13 -4.44 -0.42 10.96
CA SER A 13 -5.88 -0.50 10.75
C SER A 13 -6.33 0.34 9.54
N LYS A 14 -5.77 1.54 9.36
CA LYS A 14 -6.03 2.38 8.20
C LYS A 14 -5.56 1.72 6.91
N ASP A 15 -4.32 1.25 6.85
CA ASP A 15 -3.78 0.58 5.66
C ASP A 15 -4.60 -0.69 5.33
N ALA A 16 -5.07 -1.44 6.34
CA ALA A 16 -5.93 -2.61 6.12
C ALA A 16 -7.28 -2.22 5.49
N ARG A 17 -7.92 -1.16 5.99
CA ARG A 17 -9.16 -0.63 5.39
C ARG A 17 -8.95 -0.12 3.96
N ASP A 18 -7.83 0.56 3.71
CA ASP A 18 -7.50 1.05 2.37
C ASP A 18 -7.32 -0.12 1.40
N LEU A 19 -6.63 -1.20 1.83
CA LEU A 19 -6.48 -2.42 1.05
C LEU A 19 -7.81 -3.13 0.80
N ASP A 20 -8.68 -3.25 1.81
CA ASP A 20 -9.99 -3.88 1.63
C ASP A 20 -10.86 -3.09 0.63
N ASN A 21 -10.82 -1.75 0.70
CA ASN A 21 -11.53 -0.89 -0.23
C ASN A 21 -10.97 -0.98 -1.66
N MET A 22 -9.64 -1.07 -1.79
CA MET A 22 -9.01 -1.28 -3.10
C MET A 22 -9.31 -2.66 -3.66
N PHE A 23 -9.31 -3.70 -2.83
CA PHE A 23 -9.63 -5.07 -3.26
C PHE A 23 -11.07 -5.15 -3.76
N LYS A 24 -12.03 -4.50 -3.08
CA LYS A 24 -13.42 -4.39 -3.58
C LYS A 24 -13.53 -3.71 -4.95
N ARG A 25 -12.59 -2.82 -5.29
CA ARG A 25 -12.62 -2.04 -6.53
C ARG A 25 -11.87 -2.71 -7.69
N TYR A 26 -10.74 -3.33 -7.40
CA TYR A 26 -9.83 -3.88 -8.42
C TYR A 26 -9.76 -5.41 -8.41
N GLY A 27 -10.31 -6.07 -7.39
CA GLY A 27 -10.28 -7.52 -7.24
C GLY A 27 -8.85 -8.07 -7.29
N ASP A 28 -8.66 -9.09 -8.11
CA ASP A 28 -7.38 -9.80 -8.27
C ASP A 28 -6.28 -8.92 -8.90
N ASP A 29 -6.66 -7.84 -9.60
CA ASP A 29 -5.71 -6.89 -10.20
C ASP A 29 -5.10 -5.91 -9.17
N ILE A 30 -5.50 -5.99 -7.89
CA ILE A 30 -5.02 -5.05 -6.86
C ILE A 30 -3.49 -4.96 -6.81
N LEU A 31 -2.77 -6.08 -6.99
CA LEU A 31 -1.32 -6.11 -6.95
C LEU A 31 -0.71 -5.35 -8.14
N ASN A 32 -1.28 -5.52 -9.34
CA ASN A 32 -0.86 -4.82 -10.54
C ASN A 32 -1.11 -3.31 -10.41
N VAL A 33 -2.27 -2.91 -9.88
CA VAL A 33 -2.62 -1.51 -9.66
C VAL A 33 -1.69 -0.85 -8.64
N LEU A 34 -1.40 -1.54 -7.54
CA LEU A 34 -0.48 -1.03 -6.51
C LEU A 34 0.96 -0.95 -7.01
N GLN A 35 1.41 -1.91 -7.82
CA GLN A 35 2.73 -1.88 -8.45
C GLN A 35 2.85 -0.70 -9.41
N ALA A 36 1.86 -0.51 -10.31
CA ALA A 36 1.85 0.61 -11.24
C ALA A 36 1.91 1.97 -10.52
N ARG A 37 1.19 2.14 -9.39
CA ARG A 37 1.26 3.38 -8.60
C ARG A 37 2.56 3.55 -7.82
N ALA A 38 3.18 2.46 -7.38
CA ALA A 38 4.48 2.53 -6.73
C ALA A 38 5.57 2.99 -7.70
N ASP A 39 5.47 2.57 -8.97
CA ASP A 39 6.45 2.86 -10.02
C ASP A 39 6.17 4.15 -10.80
N ASP A 40 5.01 4.78 -10.62
CA ASP A 40 4.63 6.01 -11.33
C ASP A 40 5.52 7.20 -10.92
N THR A 41 6.48 7.55 -11.79
CA THR A 41 7.44 8.65 -11.59
C THR A 41 6.80 10.04 -11.61
N LYS A 42 5.53 10.15 -12.03
CA LYS A 42 4.78 11.42 -11.97
C LYS A 42 4.26 11.70 -10.56
N LEU A 43 4.18 10.70 -9.70
CA LEU A 43 3.81 10.87 -8.30
C LEU A 43 4.96 11.39 -7.46
N ARG A 44 4.62 12.15 -6.42
CA ARG A 44 5.60 12.60 -5.43
C ARG A 44 6.20 11.39 -4.71
N ASP A 45 7.46 11.50 -4.29
CA ASP A 45 8.17 10.44 -3.56
C ASP A 45 7.43 9.92 -2.34
N ARG A 46 6.74 10.81 -1.61
CA ARG A 46 5.94 10.45 -0.44
C ARG A 46 4.79 9.51 -0.83
N ASP A 47 4.13 9.79 -1.95
CA ASP A 47 3.00 8.99 -2.42
C ASP A 47 3.49 7.66 -2.97
N ARG A 48 4.57 7.64 -3.74
CA ARG A 48 5.22 6.39 -4.18
C ARG A 48 5.60 5.50 -3.00
N LYS A 49 6.20 6.06 -1.94
CA LYS A 49 6.53 5.32 -0.70
C LYS A 49 5.27 4.79 0.01
N HIS A 50 4.19 5.55 0.00
CA HIS A 50 2.90 5.08 0.54
C HIS A 50 2.34 3.91 -0.27
N TRP A 51 2.30 4.01 -1.60
CA TRP A 51 1.86 2.92 -2.47
C TRP A 51 2.75 1.69 -2.37
N ALA A 52 4.07 1.86 -2.31
CA ALA A 52 5.01 0.77 -2.08
C ALA A 52 4.79 0.07 -0.72
N ARG A 53 4.41 0.83 0.33
CA ARG A 53 4.03 0.26 1.63
C ARG A 53 2.75 -0.58 1.54
N LEU A 54 1.72 -0.06 0.86
CA LEU A 54 0.48 -0.79 0.64
C LEU A 54 0.70 -2.03 -0.22
N LEU A 55 1.50 -1.94 -1.28
CA LEU A 55 1.90 -3.05 -2.13
C LEU A 55 2.55 -4.18 -1.33
N ARG A 56 3.51 -3.85 -0.45
CA ARG A 56 4.18 -4.86 0.39
C ARG A 56 3.17 -5.59 1.27
N LYS A 57 2.21 -4.88 1.86
CA LYS A 57 1.15 -5.46 2.68
C LYS A 57 0.16 -6.29 1.86
N ALA A 58 -0.18 -5.82 0.67
CA ALA A 58 -1.07 -6.53 -0.25
C ALA A 58 -0.44 -7.85 -0.70
N LYS A 59 0.86 -7.88 -1.03
CA LYS A 59 1.60 -9.11 -1.38
C LYS A 59 1.56 -10.14 -0.25
N SER A 60 1.66 -9.73 1.01
CA SER A 60 1.57 -10.65 2.15
C SER A 60 0.15 -11.16 2.43
N ARG A 61 -0.88 -10.50 1.90
CA ARG A 61 -2.30 -10.79 2.21
C ARG A 61 -3.04 -11.48 1.07
N PHE A 62 -2.74 -11.11 -0.17
CA PHE A 62 -3.46 -11.54 -1.38
C PHE A 62 -2.57 -12.26 -2.40
N GLY A 63 -1.24 -12.24 -2.21
CA GLY A 63 -0.30 -13.06 -2.98
C GLY A 63 -0.04 -14.38 -2.28
#